data_AF-A0AA88WLZ3-F1
#
_entry.id   AF-A0AA88WLZ3-F1
#
_cell.length_a   1.000
_cell.length_b   1.000
_cell.length_c   1.000
_cell.angle_alpha   90.00
_cell.angle_beta   90.00
_cell.angle_gamma   90.00
#
_symmetry.space_group_name_H-M   'P 1'
#
loop_
_entity.id
_entity.type
_entity.pdbx_description
1 polymer ?
#
loop_
_entity_poly.entity_id
_entity_poly.type
_entity_poly.pdbx_seq_one_letter_code
_entity_poly.pdbx_strand_id
1 'polypeptide(L)'
;MSQRTLLPLGLIPSVTYVIKSLPSEGPVPLDDSSDSNNAVDLEADISKIQDKLAILAANIYQLNTQRRQALNDILDLKGNIRVLCRMRPVMMEENFKHLGPVVALDSSAVLVNFAETNSKLYSFD
;
A
#
# COMPACT_ATOMS: atom_id res chain seq x y z
N MET A 1 -33.09 5.52 -22.41
CA MET A 1 -31.77 6.17 -22.61
C MET A 1 -31.01 6.08 -21.29
N SER A 2 -30.18 5.04 -21.11
CA SER A 2 -29.39 4.84 -19.88
C SER A 2 -27.94 5.17 -20.22
N GLN A 3 -27.42 6.25 -19.63
CA GLN A 3 -26.04 6.67 -19.86
C GLN A 3 -25.13 5.78 -19.02
N ARG A 4 -24.40 4.89 -19.70
CA ARG A 4 -23.26 4.16 -19.14
C ARG A 4 -22.09 5.12 -19.07
N THR A 5 -21.75 5.60 -17.89
CA THR A 5 -20.50 6.31 -17.64
C THR A 5 -19.36 5.31 -17.70
N LEU A 6 -18.63 5.31 -18.81
CA LEU A 6 -17.33 4.66 -18.94
C LEU A 6 -16.34 5.46 -18.10
N LEU A 7 -15.91 4.91 -16.96
CA LEU A 7 -14.78 5.43 -16.21
C LEU A 7 -13.48 4.95 -16.89
N PRO A 8 -12.50 5.84 -17.14
CA PRO A 8 -11.22 5.45 -17.71
C PRO A 8 -10.48 4.51 -16.76
N LEU A 9 -9.93 3.44 -17.33
CA LEU A 9 -9.00 2.52 -16.68
C LEU A 9 -7.82 3.30 -16.11
N GLY A 10 -7.69 3.32 -14.78
CA GLY A 10 -6.43 3.68 -14.13
C GLY A 10 -6.53 4.75 -13.06
N LEU A 11 -7.13 4.44 -11.92
CA LEU A 11 -6.65 4.89 -10.61
C LEU A 11 -7.35 4.05 -9.53
N ILE A 12 -6.60 3.23 -8.80
CA ILE A 12 -7.14 2.60 -7.59
C ILE A 12 -7.23 3.72 -6.54
N PRO A 13 -8.43 4.10 -6.06
CA PRO A 13 -8.53 5.14 -5.07
C PRO A 13 -7.89 4.71 -3.76
N SER A 14 -7.28 5.64 -3.03
CA SER A 14 -6.80 5.39 -1.67
C SER A 14 -7.92 4.76 -0.83
N VAL A 15 -7.58 3.76 -0.01
CA VAL A 15 -8.55 3.05 0.86
C VAL A 15 -9.41 4.03 1.66
N THR A 16 -8.83 5.14 2.11
CA THR A 16 -9.53 6.20 2.84
C THR A 16 -10.58 6.93 1.99
N TYR A 17 -10.34 7.09 0.69
CA TYR A 17 -11.30 7.68 -0.25
C TYR A 17 -12.47 6.72 -0.52
N VAL A 18 -12.17 5.43 -0.71
CA VAL A 18 -13.20 4.39 -0.93
C VAL A 18 -14.14 4.31 0.27
N ILE A 19 -13.61 4.26 1.49
CA ILE A 19 -14.40 4.18 2.73
C ILE A 19 -15.31 5.41 2.89
N LYS A 20 -14.83 6.61 2.53
CA LYS A 20 -15.64 7.84 2.59
C LYS A 20 -16.72 7.93 1.52
N SER A 21 -16.58 7.19 0.42
CA SER A 21 -17.53 7.17 -0.69
C SER A 21 -18.62 6.11 -0.57
N LEU A 22 -18.56 5.25 0.44
CA LEU A 22 -19.64 4.31 0.73
C LEU A 22 -20.81 5.05 1.39
N PRO A 23 -22.07 4.77 1.00
CA PRO A 23 -23.22 5.31 1.71
C PRO A 23 -23.18 4.84 3.16
N SER A 24 -23.22 5.78 4.10
CA SER A 24 -23.34 5.52 5.53
C SER A 24 -24.70 4.86 5.80
N GLU A 25 -24.76 3.54 5.85
CA GLU A 25 -25.93 2.83 6.36
C GLU A 25 -26.10 3.16 7.84
N GLY A 26 -27.20 3.85 8.16
CA GLY A 26 -27.67 4.04 9.52
C GLY A 26 -28.09 2.71 10.17
N PRO A 27 -28.46 2.73 11.45
CA PRO A 27 -28.70 1.51 12.23
C PRO A 27 -29.93 0.77 11.69
N VAL A 28 -29.74 -0.45 11.19
CA VAL A 28 -30.80 -1.39 10.82
C VAL A 28 -31.29 -2.11 12.08
N PRO A 29 -32.62 -2.23 12.33
CA PRO A 29 -33.15 -2.95 13.49
C PRO A 29 -32.83 -4.45 13.40
N LEU A 30 -32.30 -5.00 14.49
CA LEU A 30 -32.02 -6.43 14.66
C LEU A 30 -33.34 -7.21 14.81
N ASP A 31 -33.61 -8.12 13.88
CA ASP A 31 -34.62 -9.17 14.03
C ASP A 31 -33.96 -10.38 14.73
N ASP A 32 -34.50 -10.72 15.89
CA ASP A 32 -34.00 -11.74 16.82
C ASP A 32 -34.66 -13.07 16.47
N SER A 33 -33.94 -13.95 15.77
CA SER A 33 -34.36 -15.34 15.55
C SER A 33 -33.17 -16.26 15.29
N SER A 34 -32.73 -16.89 16.38
CA SER A 34 -32.13 -18.23 16.47
C SER A 34 -30.94 -18.58 15.55
N ASP A 35 -29.71 -18.31 16.02
CA ASP A 35 -28.58 -19.22 15.80
C ASP A 35 -27.41 -19.01 16.80
N SER A 36 -27.66 -19.30 18.08
CA SER A 36 -26.72 -19.02 19.18
C SER A 36 -25.38 -19.77 19.10
N ASN A 37 -25.28 -20.85 18.30
CA ASN A 37 -24.06 -21.66 18.23
C ASN A 37 -23.10 -21.19 17.13
N ASN A 38 -23.63 -20.70 16.01
CA ASN A 38 -22.81 -20.20 14.90
C ASN A 38 -22.22 -18.81 15.17
N ALA A 39 -22.89 -17.97 15.96
CA ALA A 39 -22.38 -16.64 16.32
C ALA A 39 -21.16 -16.70 17.27
N VAL A 40 -21.14 -17.67 18.18
CA VAL A 40 -20.02 -17.87 19.12
C VAL A 40 -18.78 -18.41 18.41
N ASP A 41 -18.96 -19.28 17.41
CA ASP A 41 -17.88 -19.80 16.57
C ASP A 41 -17.27 -18.69 15.69
N LEU A 42 -18.10 -17.81 15.13
CA LEU A 42 -17.66 -16.67 14.32
C LEU A 42 -16.83 -15.66 15.15
N GLU A 43 -17.28 -15.33 16.36
CA GLU A 43 -16.56 -14.40 17.26
C GLU A 43 -15.21 -14.99 17.69
N ALA A 44 -15.15 -16.29 17.98
CA ALA A 44 -13.92 -17.00 18.28
C ALA A 44 -12.94 -16.97 17.10
N ASP A 45 -13.43 -17.16 15.88
CA ASP A 45 -12.62 -17.08 14.66
C ASP A 45 -12.13 -15.65 14.39
N ILE A 46 -12.97 -14.64 14.60
CA ILE A 46 -12.57 -13.22 14.49
C ILE A 46 -11.44 -12.91 15.48
N SER A 47 -11.59 -13.29 16.75
CA SER A 47 -10.56 -13.10 17.78
C SER A 47 -9.25 -13.79 17.38
N LYS A 48 -9.32 -15.04 16.90
CA LYS A 48 -8.14 -15.79 16.45
C LYS A 48 -7.46 -15.16 15.24
N ILE A 49 -8.21 -14.56 14.32
CA ILE A 49 -7.65 -13.81 13.18
C ILE A 49 -6.97 -12.54 13.68
N GLN A 50 -7.58 -11.80 14.60
CA GLN A 50 -7.01 -10.60 15.20
C GLN A 50 -5.69 -10.89 15.93
N ASP A 51 -5.63 -11.98 16.70
CA ASP A 51 -4.40 -12.41 17.38
C ASP A 51 -3.29 -12.73 16.38
N LYS A 52 -3.61 -13.46 15.30
CA LYS A 52 -2.64 -13.74 14.23
C LYS A 52 -2.17 -12.47 13.53
N LEU A 53 -3.06 -11.50 13.31
CA LEU A 53 -2.69 -10.19 12.74
C LEU A 53 -1.75 -9.43 13.67
N ALA A 54 -2.03 -9.43 14.98
CA ALA A 54 -1.17 -8.78 15.98
C ALA A 54 0.23 -9.40 16.01
N ILE A 55 0.31 -10.73 16.03
CA ILE A 55 1.58 -11.47 15.98
C ILE A 55 2.33 -11.18 14.67
N LEU A 56 1.64 -11.21 13.53
CA LEU A 56 2.26 -10.94 12.23
C LEU A 56 2.77 -9.51 12.14
N ALA A 57 2.01 -8.52 12.63
CA ALA A 57 2.42 -7.14 12.68
C ALA A 57 3.68 -6.94 13.56
N ALA A 58 3.71 -7.58 14.72
CA ALA A 58 4.89 -7.56 15.60
C ALA A 58 6.13 -8.17 14.91
N ASN A 59 5.95 -9.30 14.23
CA ASN A 59 7.03 -9.95 13.48
C ASN A 59 7.54 -9.07 12.33
N ILE A 60 6.64 -8.44 11.57
CA ILE A 60 7.01 -7.50 10.49
C ILE A 60 7.80 -6.32 11.07
N TYR A 61 7.38 -5.78 12.22
CA TYR A 61 8.09 -4.68 12.88
C TYR A 61 9.50 -5.11 13.30
N GLN A 62 9.64 -6.26 13.94
CA GLN A 62 10.93 -6.79 14.36
C GLN A 62 11.86 -7.04 13.16
N LEU A 63 11.37 -7.70 12.11
CA LEU A 63 12.15 -7.96 10.90
C LEU A 63 12.56 -6.68 10.20
N ASN A 64 11.69 -5.66 10.14
CA ASN A 64 12.06 -4.37 9.57
C ASN A 64 13.13 -3.65 10.39
N THR A 65 13.09 -3.78 11.73
CA THR A 65 14.11 -3.21 12.61
C THR A 65 15.47 -3.87 12.37
N GLN A 66 15.50 -5.21 12.34
CA GLN A 66 16.72 -5.97 12.04
C GLN A 66 17.26 -5.66 10.64
N ARG A 67 16.37 -5.57 9.63
CA ARG A 67 16.74 -5.21 8.25
C ARG A 67 17.40 -3.83 8.17
N ARG A 68 16.85 -2.85 8.88
CA ARG A 68 17.41 -1.48 8.91
C ARG A 68 18.77 -1.44 9.59
N GLN A 69 18.95 -2.18 10.69
CA GLN A 69 20.24 -2.26 11.37
C GLN A 69 21.30 -2.87 10.45
N ALA A 70 21.03 -4.04 9.88
CA ALA A 70 21.97 -4.71 8.99
C ALA A 70 22.31 -3.87 7.75
N LEU A 71 21.33 -3.16 7.17
CA LEU A 71 21.57 -2.25 6.05
C LEU A 71 22.52 -1.12 6.45
N ASN A 72 22.31 -0.49 7.60
CA ASN A 72 23.20 0.57 8.08
C ASN A 72 24.63 0.06 8.30
N ASP A 73 24.79 -1.12 8.90
CA ASP A 73 26.10 -1.72 9.13
C ASP A 73 26.83 -2.00 7.80
N ILE A 74 26.11 -2.47 6.77
CA ILE A 74 26.65 -2.66 5.41
C ILE A 74 27.08 -1.32 4.80
N LEU A 75 26.26 -0.28 4.93
CA LEU A 75 26.55 1.05 4.37
C LEU A 75 27.75 1.71 5.06
N ASP A 76 27.87 1.54 6.38
CA ASP A 76 29.01 2.03 7.16
C ASP A 76 30.30 1.30 6.78
N LEU A 77 30.23 -0.02 6.58
CA LEU A 77 31.38 -0.82 6.14
C LEU A 77 31.82 -0.46 4.72
N LYS A 78 30.87 -0.17 3.82
CA LYS A 78 31.14 0.26 2.44
C LYS A 78 31.90 1.60 2.41
N GLY A 79 31.67 2.47 3.40
CA GLY A 79 32.38 3.74 3.57
C GLY A 79 32.10 4.79 2.49
N ASN A 80 31.06 4.59 1.67
CA ASN A 80 30.68 5.52 0.63
C ASN A 80 29.80 6.66 1.16
N ILE A 81 29.83 7.81 0.46
CA ILE A 81 28.84 8.87 0.69
C ILE A 81 27.45 8.31 0.39
N ARG A 82 26.53 8.47 1.35
CA ARG A 82 25.17 7.96 1.23
C ARG A 82 24.36 8.76 0.22
N VAL A 83 23.71 8.07 -0.73
CA VAL A 83 22.79 8.66 -1.70
C VAL A 83 21.44 8.01 -1.58
N LEU A 84 20.39 8.80 -1.38
CA LEU A 84 19.01 8.34 -1.28
C LEU A 84 18.18 8.97 -2.39
N CYS A 85 17.31 8.18 -3.02
CA CYS A 85 16.31 8.68 -3.95
C CYS A 85 14.97 8.88 -3.24
N ARG A 86 14.36 10.08 -3.36
CA ARG A 86 13.00 10.36 -2.89
C ARG A 86 12.09 10.65 -4.08
N MET A 87 11.19 9.73 -4.37
CA MET A 87 10.12 9.96 -5.35
C MET A 87 9.01 10.81 -4.74
N ARG A 88 8.61 11.89 -5.42
CA ARG A 88 7.45 12.70 -5.02
C ARG A 88 6.17 11.97 -5.46
N PRO A 89 5.18 11.76 -4.57
CA PRO A 89 3.87 11.25 -4.95
C PRO A 89 3.16 12.22 -5.91
N VAL A 90 2.52 11.67 -6.94
CA VAL A 90 1.70 12.39 -7.91
C VAL A 90 0.40 12.83 -7.23
N MET A 91 0.08 14.12 -7.28
CA MET A 91 -1.18 14.67 -6.77
C MET A 91 -2.22 14.78 -7.90
N MET A 92 -3.49 14.59 -7.57
CA MET A 92 -4.62 14.58 -8.53
C MET A 92 -4.75 15.86 -9.38
N GLU A 93 -4.26 16.99 -8.90
CA GLU A 93 -4.37 18.31 -9.56
C GLU A 93 -3.19 18.63 -10.50
N GLU A 94 -2.16 17.78 -10.50
CA GLU A 94 -0.96 18.03 -11.28
C GLU A 94 -1.17 17.59 -12.74
N ASN A 95 -1.16 18.58 -13.65
CA ASN A 95 -1.31 18.37 -15.09
C ASN A 95 0.00 17.84 -15.69
N PHE A 96 0.21 16.54 -15.57
CA PHE A 96 1.41 15.90 -16.08
C PHE A 96 1.29 15.56 -17.56
N LYS A 97 1.74 16.48 -18.41
CA LYS A 97 1.82 16.23 -19.86
C LYS A 97 2.89 15.20 -20.24
N HIS A 98 3.85 14.92 -19.34
CA HIS A 98 5.05 14.11 -19.60
C HIS A 98 5.49 13.29 -18.36
N LEU A 99 4.57 12.66 -17.62
CA LEU A 99 4.99 11.68 -16.61
C LEU A 99 5.56 10.46 -17.33
N GLY A 100 6.86 10.50 -17.58
CA GLY A 100 7.64 9.30 -17.73
C GLY A 100 7.42 8.40 -16.52
N PRO A 101 6.96 7.14 -16.69
CA PRO A 101 6.70 6.27 -15.56
C PRO A 101 8.01 6.04 -14.82
N VAL A 102 8.09 6.54 -13.59
CA VAL A 102 9.17 6.20 -12.65
C VAL A 102 8.76 4.93 -11.95
N VAL A 103 9.57 3.88 -12.10
CA VAL A 103 9.28 2.55 -11.55
C VAL A 103 10.37 2.18 -10.55
N ALA A 104 10.00 1.97 -9.29
CA ALA A 104 10.90 1.34 -8.33
C ALA A 104 10.99 -0.14 -8.64
N LEU A 105 12.21 -0.63 -8.89
CA LEU A 105 12.47 -2.06 -9.14
C LEU A 105 12.69 -2.78 -7.81
N ASP A 106 13.49 -2.19 -6.95
CA ASP A 106 13.78 -2.67 -5.60
C ASP A 106 13.94 -1.48 -4.62
N SER A 107 14.50 -1.72 -3.43
CA SER A 107 14.70 -0.68 -2.42
C SER A 107 15.81 0.32 -2.74
N SER A 108 16.65 0.03 -3.74
CA SER A 108 17.91 0.73 -4.08
C SER A 108 18.01 1.13 -5.55
N ALA A 109 17.00 0.82 -6.36
CA ALA A 109 17.03 1.00 -7.80
C ALA A 109 15.70 1.51 -8.38
N VAL A 110 15.81 2.53 -9.22
CA VAL A 110 14.68 3.15 -9.90
C VAL A 110 14.95 3.23 -11.40
N LEU A 111 13.95 2.86 -12.19
CA LEU A 111 13.93 3.03 -13.63
C LEU A 111 13.13 4.29 -13.98
N VAL A 112 13.78 5.24 -14.65
CA VAL A 112 13.14 6.46 -15.16
C VAL A 112 12.97 6.30 -16.66
N ASN A 113 11.72 6.28 -17.13
CA ASN A 113 11.38 6.23 -18.55
C ASN A 113 11.17 7.65 -19.06
N PHE A 114 11.97 8.12 -20.02
CA PHE A 114 11.82 9.45 -20.62
C PHE A 114 10.97 9.42 -21.90
N ALA A 115 10.99 8.29 -22.62
CA ALA A 115 10.20 8.00 -23.81
C ALA A 115 9.96 6.48 -23.92
N GLU A 116 9.14 6.03 -24.88
CA GLU A 116 8.78 4.61 -25.05
C GLU A 116 9.99 3.66 -25.17
N THR A 117 11.12 4.17 -25.66
CA THR A 117 12.36 3.37 -25.87
C THR A 117 13.55 3.89 -25.07
N ASN A 118 13.41 5.02 -24.35
CA ASN A 118 14.50 5.63 -23.60
C ASN A 118 14.23 5.55 -22.11
N SER A 119 14.94 4.65 -21.44
CA SER A 119 14.89 4.49 -20.00
C SER A 119 16.29 4.50 -19.41
N LYS A 120 16.40 4.91 -18.15
CA LYS A 120 17.66 4.89 -17.41
C LYS A 120 17.47 4.31 -16.03
N LEU A 121 18.33 3.35 -15.70
CA LEU A 121 18.41 2.76 -14.38
C LEU A 121 19.33 3.60 -13.49
N TYR A 122 18.83 3.97 -12.32
CA TYR A 122 19.60 4.63 -11.28
C TYR A 122 19.67 3.73 -10.06
N SER A 123 20.86 3.63 -9.48
CA SER A 123 21.11 2.88 -8.25
C SER A 123 21.58 3.83 -7.15
N PHE A 124 21.14 3.56 -5.93
CA PHE A 124 21.38 4.33 -4.72
C PHE A 124 21.48 3.38 -3.53
N ASP A 125 21.66 3.90 -2.31
CA ASP A 125 21.81 3.08 -1.10
C ASP A 125 20.48 2.61 -0.50
#